data_AF-A0A081S3W4-F1
#
_entry.id   AF-A0A081S3W4-F1
#
_cell.length_a   1.000
_cell.length_b   1.000
_cell.length_c   1.000
_cell.angle_alpha   90.00
_cell.angle_beta   90.00
_cell.angle_gamma   90.00
#
_symmetry.space_group_name_H-M   'P 1'
#
loop_
_entity.id
_entity.type
_entity.pdbx_description
1 polymer ?
#
loop_
_entity_poly.entity_id
_entity_poly.type
_entity_poly.pdbx_seq_one_letter_code
_entity_poly.pdbx_strand_id
1 'polypeptide(L)'
;MDLENIQISDEGLDVSKKYQLKPEIAEVVIRESDKIFGGIGGFVITSSDNIMAPNAGIDKSNARKGKVILYPKDPYLVAEQLRRKIFLKMSIHVGVILVDSRLMPARIGTSGVAIACAGIEPVLDMRSKKDLDGNPLKVTFQAVVDNLATIANHKMGEGAESKPFAIVRNSGATLTDRKIDSSEMAIDPDQCVYVRGLSNPPKKQ
;
A
#
# COMPACT_ATOMS: atom_id res chain seq x y z
N MET A 1 -3.44 -0.65 17.58
CA MET A 1 -3.58 0.50 18.48
C MET A 1 -4.92 0.43 19.20
N ASP A 2 -4.95 0.77 20.49
CA ASP A 2 -6.19 0.89 21.28
C ASP A 2 -6.82 2.27 21.08
N LEU A 3 -8.13 2.32 20.84
CA LEU A 3 -8.84 3.58 20.56
C LEU A 3 -9.31 4.31 21.83
N GLU A 4 -9.45 3.62 22.96
CA GLU A 4 -10.11 4.16 24.17
C GLU A 4 -9.39 5.35 24.79
N ASN A 5 -8.08 5.51 24.55
CA ASN A 5 -7.25 6.55 25.17
C ASN A 5 -6.68 7.56 24.14
N ILE A 6 -7.28 7.65 22.96
CA ILE A 6 -6.83 8.58 21.93
C ILE A 6 -7.30 9.98 22.29
N GLN A 7 -6.35 10.88 22.55
CA GLN A 7 -6.64 12.30 22.65
C GLN A 7 -7.00 12.85 21.27
N ILE A 8 -8.18 13.43 21.14
CA ILE A 8 -8.69 13.94 19.86
C ILE A 8 -8.33 15.43 19.75
N SER A 9 -7.72 15.82 18.64
CA SER A 9 -7.43 17.22 18.31
C SER A 9 -8.64 17.92 17.68
N ASP A 10 -8.62 19.26 17.64
CA ASP A 10 -9.66 20.04 16.94
C ASP A 10 -9.72 19.67 15.44
N GLU A 11 -8.56 19.46 14.82
CA GLU A 11 -8.47 18.98 13.43
C GLU A 11 -9.09 17.59 13.27
N GLY A 12 -8.84 16.68 14.22
CA GLY A 12 -9.48 15.36 14.29
C GLY A 12 -11.00 15.44 14.38
N LEU A 13 -11.54 16.39 15.15
CA LEU A 13 -12.98 16.64 15.22
C LEU A 13 -13.54 17.17 13.90
N ASP A 14 -12.81 18.04 13.22
CA ASP A 14 -13.24 18.61 11.94
C ASP A 14 -13.25 17.56 10.83
N VAL A 15 -12.20 16.73 10.73
CA VAL A 15 -12.13 15.59 9.80
C VAL A 15 -13.24 14.58 10.13
N SER A 16 -13.47 14.30 11.42
CA SER A 16 -14.55 13.42 11.88
C SER A 16 -15.93 13.90 11.42
N LYS A 17 -16.25 15.19 11.62
CA LYS A 17 -17.52 15.77 11.18
C LYS A 17 -17.64 15.78 9.66
N LYS A 18 -16.60 16.23 8.96
CA LYS A 18 -16.59 16.40 7.50
C LYS A 18 -16.80 15.07 6.76
N TYR A 19 -16.14 14.01 7.22
CA TYR A 19 -16.17 12.69 6.57
C TYR A 19 -16.96 11.65 7.35
N GLN A 20 -17.72 12.04 8.37
CA GLN A 20 -18.58 11.15 9.17
C GLN A 20 -17.81 9.94 9.76
N LEU A 21 -16.55 10.17 10.15
CA LEU A 21 -15.73 9.19 10.84
C LEU A 21 -15.93 9.30 12.35
N LYS A 22 -15.69 8.21 13.08
CA LYS A 22 -15.56 8.30 14.54
C LYS A 22 -14.38 9.22 14.90
N PRO A 23 -14.49 10.09 15.92
CA PRO A 23 -13.44 11.04 16.29
C PRO A 23 -12.07 10.39 16.50
N GLU A 24 -12.02 9.23 17.17
CA GLU A 24 -10.79 8.51 17.45
C GLU A 24 -10.16 7.97 16.16
N ILE A 25 -10.98 7.59 15.18
CA ILE A 25 -10.49 7.11 13.88
C ILE A 25 -9.98 8.27 13.05
N ALA A 26 -10.70 9.39 13.01
CA ALA A 26 -10.25 10.58 12.28
C ALA A 26 -8.89 11.05 12.81
N GLU A 27 -8.71 11.07 14.13
CA GLU A 27 -7.44 11.40 14.77
C GLU A 27 -6.31 10.44 14.36
N VAL A 28 -6.55 9.12 14.33
CA VAL A 28 -5.53 8.16 13.87
C VAL A 28 -5.24 8.33 12.39
N VAL A 29 -6.25 8.58 11.55
CA VAL A 29 -6.04 8.85 10.12
C VAL A 29 -5.10 10.04 9.94
N ILE A 30 -5.27 11.12 10.70
CA ILE A 30 -4.37 12.28 10.64
C ILE A 30 -2.95 11.89 11.06
N ARG A 31 -2.80 11.16 12.18
CA ARG A 31 -1.48 10.77 12.70
C ARG A 31 -0.69 9.84 11.78
N GLU A 32 -1.39 8.98 11.05
CA GLU A 32 -0.79 7.94 10.22
C GLU A 32 -0.74 8.32 8.74
N SER A 33 -1.13 9.55 8.37
CA SER A 33 -1.10 10.03 7.00
C SER A 33 -0.15 11.22 6.80
N ASP A 34 0.53 11.22 5.66
CA ASP A 34 1.35 12.36 5.21
C ASP A 34 0.45 13.47 4.65
N LYS A 35 -0.67 13.08 4.04
CA LYS A 35 -1.58 13.98 3.34
C LYS A 35 -3.00 13.42 3.30
N ILE A 36 -3.97 14.31 3.44
CA ILE A 36 -5.40 14.03 3.21
C ILE A 36 -5.81 14.70 1.90
N PHE A 37 -6.28 13.91 0.93
CA PHE A 37 -6.69 14.41 -0.39
C PHE A 37 -8.16 14.82 -0.44
N GLY A 38 -9.00 14.16 0.36
CA GLY A 38 -10.45 14.29 0.28
C GLY A 38 -11.14 13.02 0.71
N GLY A 39 -12.44 12.89 0.45
CA GLY A 39 -13.18 11.71 0.86
C GLY A 39 -14.68 11.87 0.78
N ILE A 40 -15.36 10.81 1.17
CA ILE A 40 -16.82 10.74 1.34
C ILE A 40 -17.12 10.23 2.76
N GLY A 41 -18.40 10.20 3.15
CA GLY A 41 -18.81 9.64 4.43
C GLY A 41 -18.21 8.23 4.67
N GLY A 42 -17.49 8.06 5.77
CA GLY A 42 -16.84 6.80 6.17
C GLY A 42 -15.47 6.52 5.54
N PHE A 43 -15.06 7.25 4.50
CA PHE A 43 -13.83 6.98 3.75
C PHE A 43 -13.09 8.25 3.34
N VAL A 44 -11.88 8.41 3.87
CA VAL A 44 -10.97 9.51 3.52
C VAL A 44 -9.83 8.95 2.68
N ILE A 45 -9.54 9.57 1.55
CA ILE A 45 -8.36 9.24 0.74
C ILE A 45 -7.18 10.01 1.31
N THR A 46 -6.16 9.27 1.69
CA THR A 46 -4.93 9.77 2.33
C THR A 46 -3.70 9.19 1.65
N SER A 47 -2.49 9.60 2.02
CA SER A 47 -1.25 8.88 1.73
C SER A 47 -0.52 8.51 3.01
N SER A 48 0.17 7.38 2.99
CA SER A 48 1.14 6.97 4.02
C SER A 48 2.38 6.46 3.29
N ASP A 49 3.55 7.05 3.57
CA ASP A 49 4.78 6.89 2.77
C ASP A 49 4.55 7.12 1.26
N ASN A 50 3.78 8.16 0.91
CA ASN A 50 3.33 8.48 -0.46
C ASN A 50 2.43 7.43 -1.13
N ILE A 51 2.17 6.29 -0.51
CA ILE A 51 1.21 5.30 -1.02
C ILE A 51 -0.19 5.76 -0.65
N MET A 52 -1.00 6.11 -1.66
CA MET A 52 -2.39 6.51 -1.43
C MET A 52 -3.20 5.37 -0.82
N ALA A 53 -3.92 5.62 0.26
CA ALA A 53 -4.72 4.67 1.01
C ALA A 53 -6.04 5.27 1.51
N PRO A 54 -7.15 4.51 1.50
CA PRO A 54 -8.31 4.85 2.31
C PRO A 54 -7.94 4.80 3.80
N ASN A 55 -8.31 5.84 4.55
CA ASN A 55 -8.14 5.95 6.00
C ASN A 55 -6.73 5.56 6.49
N ALA A 56 -5.68 6.02 5.81
CA ALA A 56 -4.27 5.71 6.09
C ALA A 56 -3.91 4.21 6.10
N GLY A 57 -4.72 3.35 5.49
CA GLY A 57 -4.52 1.89 5.55
C GLY A 57 -4.92 1.28 6.89
N ILE A 58 -5.64 2.03 7.73
CA ILE A 58 -6.12 1.55 9.03
C ILE A 58 -7.19 0.49 8.82
N ASP A 59 -6.95 -0.71 9.34
CA ASP A 59 -7.90 -1.82 9.29
C ASP A 59 -8.60 -2.05 10.64
N LYS A 60 -9.89 -2.35 10.54
CA LYS A 60 -10.79 -2.74 11.65
C LYS A 60 -11.28 -4.17 11.51
N SER A 61 -11.35 -4.69 10.28
CA SER A 61 -11.64 -6.08 9.96
C SER A 61 -10.57 -6.91 10.65
N ASN A 62 -10.93 -7.91 11.43
CA ASN A 62 -9.96 -8.77 12.14
C ASN A 62 -9.17 -8.12 13.30
N ALA A 63 -9.46 -6.88 13.67
CA ALA A 63 -8.99 -6.30 14.93
C ALA A 63 -9.90 -6.72 16.10
N ARG A 64 -9.34 -6.81 17.31
CA ARG A 64 -10.17 -6.95 18.53
C ARG A 64 -11.03 -5.71 18.71
N LYS A 65 -12.22 -5.86 19.29
CA LYS A 65 -13.13 -4.73 19.57
C LYS A 65 -12.39 -3.62 20.34
N GLY A 66 -12.55 -2.37 19.89
CA GLY A 66 -11.87 -1.22 20.48
C GLY A 66 -10.43 -1.00 19.98
N LYS A 67 -9.93 -1.85 19.08
CA LYS A 67 -8.60 -1.72 18.47
C LYS A 67 -8.67 -1.53 16.96
N VAL A 68 -7.59 -0.99 16.43
CA VAL A 68 -7.30 -0.91 15.00
C VAL A 68 -5.91 -1.47 14.68
N ILE A 69 -5.73 -1.93 13.45
CA ILE A 69 -4.44 -2.36 12.91
C ILE A 69 -3.91 -1.20 12.07
N LEU A 70 -2.66 -0.84 12.34
CA LEU A 70 -1.91 0.17 11.59
C LEU A 70 -0.86 -0.53 10.75
N TYR A 71 -0.31 0.18 9.78
CA TYR A 71 0.90 -0.31 9.13
C TYR A 71 2.06 -0.44 10.11
N PRO A 72 2.98 -1.38 9.84
CA PRO A 72 4.19 -1.48 10.62
C PRO A 72 4.96 -0.17 10.52
N LYS A 73 5.46 0.33 11.66
CA LYS A 73 6.45 1.40 11.65
C LYS A 73 7.69 0.93 10.88
N ASP A 74 8.16 1.76 9.95
CA ASP A 74 9.30 1.47 9.06
C ASP A 74 9.10 0.13 8.27
N PRO A 75 8.09 0.01 7.40
CA PRO A 75 7.69 -1.27 6.80
C PRO A 75 8.79 -1.92 5.95
N TYR A 76 9.65 -1.13 5.29
CA TYR A 76 10.82 -1.63 4.57
C TYR A 76 11.88 -2.24 5.50
N LEU A 77 12.09 -1.66 6.70
CA LEU A 77 12.98 -2.25 7.71
C LEU A 77 12.41 -3.57 8.22
N VAL A 78 11.09 -3.64 8.45
CA VAL A 78 10.42 -4.88 8.86
C VAL A 78 10.58 -5.97 7.81
N ALA A 79 10.39 -5.66 6.52
CA ALA A 79 10.59 -6.61 5.42
C ALA A 79 12.02 -7.14 5.37
N GLU A 80 13.02 -6.26 5.50
CA GLU A 80 14.44 -6.63 5.51
C GLU A 80 14.81 -7.48 6.75
N GLN A 81 14.27 -7.16 7.93
CA GLN A 81 14.46 -7.97 9.13
C GLN A 81 13.87 -9.38 8.98
N LEU A 82 12.68 -9.50 8.38
CA LEU A 82 12.07 -10.81 8.09
C LEU A 82 12.92 -11.62 7.13
N ARG A 83 13.37 -11.00 6.02
CA ARG A 83 14.28 -11.62 5.06
C ARG A 83 15.54 -12.15 5.74
N ARG A 84 16.21 -11.34 6.57
CA ARG A 84 17.41 -11.74 7.31
C ARG A 84 17.14 -12.90 8.26
N LYS A 85 16.02 -12.87 8.99
CA LYS A 85 15.64 -13.97 9.90
C LYS A 85 15.41 -15.28 9.15
N ILE A 86 14.81 -15.22 7.95
CA ILE A 86 14.62 -16.40 7.10
C ILE A 86 15.99 -16.95 6.66
N PHE A 87 16.87 -16.08 6.17
CA PHE A 87 18.21 -16.48 5.77
C PHE A 87 19.00 -17.11 6.92
N LEU A 88 19.02 -16.49 8.10
CA LEU A 88 19.75 -17.02 9.26
C LEU A 88 19.24 -18.39 9.75
N LYS A 89 17.94 -18.66 9.60
CA LYS A 89 17.34 -19.92 10.06
C LYS A 89 17.38 -21.03 9.02
N MET A 90 17.33 -20.68 7.74
CA MET A 90 17.09 -21.63 6.65
C MET A 90 18.16 -21.62 5.57
N SER A 91 19.10 -20.67 5.61
CA SER A 91 20.15 -20.46 4.60
C SER A 91 19.61 -20.30 3.18
N ILE A 92 18.42 -19.70 3.04
CA ILE A 92 17.78 -19.42 1.74
C ILE A 92 17.66 -17.92 1.50
N HIS A 93 17.96 -17.50 0.27
CA HIS A 93 17.69 -16.13 -0.18
C HIS A 93 16.26 -16.05 -0.71
N VAL A 94 15.50 -15.09 -0.18
CA VAL A 94 14.09 -14.86 -0.55
C VAL A 94 13.81 -13.37 -0.70
N GLY A 95 12.84 -13.06 -1.57
CA GLY A 95 12.14 -11.78 -1.54
C GLY A 95 11.03 -11.83 -0.50
N VAL A 96 10.83 -10.73 0.22
CA VAL A 96 9.73 -10.53 1.17
C VAL A 96 8.91 -9.34 0.68
N ILE A 97 7.60 -9.51 0.61
CA ILE A 97 6.64 -8.46 0.22
C ILE A 97 5.61 -8.37 1.35
N LEU A 98 5.44 -7.17 1.92
CA LEU A 98 4.35 -6.86 2.83
C LEU A 98 3.16 -6.40 1.99
N VAL A 99 2.00 -7.01 2.19
CA VAL A 99 0.82 -6.84 1.32
C VAL A 99 -0.36 -6.36 2.14
N ASP A 100 -1.13 -5.45 1.56
CA ASP A 100 -2.45 -5.03 2.04
C ASP A 100 -3.45 -5.00 0.88
N SER A 101 -4.74 -5.14 1.17
CA SER A 101 -5.78 -5.11 0.14
C SER A 101 -6.36 -3.71 -0.04
N ARG A 102 -6.56 -3.30 -1.29
CA ARG A 102 -6.95 -1.93 -1.65
C ARG A 102 -8.03 -1.90 -2.72
N LEU A 103 -8.87 -0.87 -2.64
CA LEU A 103 -9.80 -0.51 -3.70
C LEU A 103 -9.06 0.16 -4.85
N MET A 104 -9.37 -0.26 -6.08
CA MET A 104 -8.85 0.39 -7.29
C MET A 104 -9.87 1.40 -7.82
N PRO A 105 -9.42 2.58 -8.32
CA PRO A 105 -10.33 3.58 -8.88
C PRO A 105 -11.27 2.98 -9.93
N ALA A 106 -12.57 3.23 -9.77
CA ALA A 106 -13.64 2.79 -10.66
C ALA A 106 -13.76 1.26 -10.88
N ARG A 107 -13.28 0.44 -9.94
CA ARG A 107 -13.42 -1.03 -9.97
C ARG A 107 -14.22 -1.51 -8.75
N ILE A 108 -15.02 -2.55 -8.96
CA ILE A 108 -15.67 -3.28 -7.85
C ILE A 108 -14.68 -4.31 -7.31
N GLY A 109 -14.53 -4.37 -5.99
CA GLY A 109 -13.67 -5.32 -5.28
C GLY A 109 -12.30 -4.76 -4.88
N THR A 110 -11.56 -5.56 -4.10
CA THR A 110 -10.21 -5.26 -3.62
C THR A 110 -9.16 -6.09 -4.37
N SER A 111 -7.94 -5.54 -4.44
CA SER A 111 -6.74 -6.24 -4.92
C SER A 111 -5.58 -6.01 -3.96
N GLY A 112 -4.65 -6.96 -3.90
CA GLY A 112 -3.44 -6.81 -3.10
C GLY A 112 -2.47 -5.78 -3.69
N VAL A 113 -1.95 -4.91 -2.84
CA VAL A 113 -0.91 -3.91 -3.15
C VAL A 113 0.26 -4.12 -2.18
N ALA A 114 1.48 -3.95 -2.67
CA ALA A 114 2.67 -4.05 -1.86
C ALA A 114 2.87 -2.75 -1.06
N ILE A 115 2.94 -2.86 0.27
CA ILE A 115 3.25 -1.73 1.16
C ILE A 115 4.76 -1.52 1.24
N ALA A 116 5.52 -2.62 1.24
CA ALA A 116 6.97 -2.60 1.25
C ALA A 116 7.52 -3.94 0.74
N CYS A 117 8.78 -3.95 0.32
CA CYS A 117 9.47 -5.18 -0.03
C CYS A 117 10.97 -5.14 0.33
N ALA A 118 11.57 -6.32 0.45
CA ALA A 118 13.01 -6.50 0.61
C ALA A 118 13.47 -7.76 -0.14
N GLY A 119 14.69 -7.74 -0.67
CA GLY A 119 15.26 -8.92 -1.34
C GLY A 119 14.78 -9.17 -2.76
N ILE A 120 13.97 -8.27 -3.32
CA ILE A 120 13.34 -8.39 -4.63
C ILE A 120 13.32 -7.03 -5.31
N GLU A 121 13.58 -6.99 -6.62
CA GLU A 121 13.45 -5.77 -7.42
C GLU A 121 11.96 -5.38 -7.54
N PRO A 122 11.55 -4.20 -7.04
CA PRO A 122 10.14 -3.81 -6.96
C PRO A 122 9.52 -3.60 -8.35
N VAL A 123 10.27 -2.98 -9.24
CA VAL A 123 9.84 -2.64 -10.59
C VAL A 123 10.85 -3.18 -11.62
N LEU A 124 10.33 -3.59 -12.77
CA LEU A 124 11.16 -3.91 -13.93
C LEU A 124 11.04 -2.77 -14.95
N ASP A 125 12.16 -2.10 -15.23
CA ASP A 125 12.22 -1.08 -16.27
C ASP A 125 12.15 -1.75 -17.65
N MET A 126 11.02 -1.58 -18.32
CA MET A 126 10.78 -2.12 -19.64
C MET A 126 11.02 -1.07 -20.74
N ARG A 127 11.43 0.15 -20.38
CA ARG A 127 11.72 1.18 -21.39
C ARG A 127 12.86 0.74 -22.29
N SER A 128 12.79 1.16 -23.54
CA SER A 128 13.73 0.77 -24.62
C SER A 128 13.71 -0.71 -24.99
N LYS A 129 12.96 -1.58 -24.30
CA LYS A 129 12.64 -2.92 -24.81
C LYS A 129 11.71 -2.79 -26.01
N LYS A 130 11.85 -3.70 -26.96
CA LYS A 130 11.03 -3.73 -28.16
C LYS A 130 9.70 -4.42 -27.88
N ASP A 131 8.61 -3.86 -28.38
CA ASP A 131 7.33 -4.56 -28.49
C ASP A 131 7.36 -5.58 -29.65
N LEU A 132 6.20 -6.20 -29.92
CA LEU A 132 6.06 -7.22 -30.97
C LEU A 132 6.34 -6.67 -32.39
N ASP A 133 6.18 -5.35 -32.58
CA ASP A 133 6.40 -4.66 -33.85
C ASP A 133 7.78 -3.99 -33.92
N GLY A 134 8.63 -4.24 -32.92
CA GLY A 134 9.99 -3.70 -32.86
C GLY A 134 10.11 -2.27 -32.32
N ASN A 135 9.00 -1.65 -31.91
CA ASN A 135 9.01 -0.28 -31.37
C ASN A 135 9.51 -0.27 -29.92
N PRO A 136 10.30 0.73 -29.51
CA PRO A 136 10.75 0.85 -28.13
C PRO A 136 9.59 1.27 -27.21
N LEU A 137 9.42 0.56 -26.09
CA LEU A 137 8.55 0.97 -25.00
C LEU A 137 9.06 2.28 -24.39
N LYS A 138 8.17 3.26 -24.18
CA LYS A 138 8.55 4.63 -23.77
C LYS A 138 8.43 4.90 -22.27
N VAL A 139 7.41 4.33 -21.62
CA VAL A 139 7.02 4.72 -20.25
C VAL A 139 6.78 3.51 -19.33
N THR A 140 7.08 2.30 -19.79
CA THR A 140 6.63 1.09 -19.12
C THR A 140 7.59 0.69 -18.02
N PHE A 141 7.16 0.87 -16.78
CA PHE A 141 7.66 0.11 -15.64
C PHE A 141 6.63 -0.96 -15.30
N GLN A 142 7.08 -2.20 -15.17
CA GLN A 142 6.22 -3.26 -14.67
C GLN A 142 6.34 -3.30 -13.15
N ALA A 143 5.22 -3.09 -12.43
CA ALA A 143 5.16 -3.18 -10.97
C ALA A 143 5.20 -4.65 -10.53
N VAL A 144 6.40 -5.25 -10.51
CA VAL A 144 6.61 -6.67 -10.26
C VAL A 144 6.03 -7.07 -8.89
N VAL A 145 6.37 -6.32 -7.84
CA VAL A 145 5.93 -6.68 -6.48
C VAL A 145 4.44 -6.49 -6.27
N ASP A 146 3.80 -5.49 -6.88
CA ASP A 146 2.33 -5.32 -6.81
C ASP A 146 1.58 -6.43 -7.53
N ASN A 147 2.08 -6.85 -8.70
CA ASN A 147 1.50 -7.99 -9.42
C ASN A 147 1.56 -9.27 -8.58
N LEU A 148 2.70 -9.52 -7.90
CA LEU A 148 2.86 -10.65 -6.99
C LEU A 148 1.98 -10.50 -5.74
N ALA A 149 1.88 -9.30 -5.19
CA ALA A 149 1.02 -8.98 -4.06
C ALA A 149 -0.45 -9.27 -4.36
N THR A 150 -0.93 -8.90 -5.56
CA THR A 150 -2.29 -9.21 -6.01
C THR A 150 -2.56 -10.71 -6.05
N ILE A 151 -1.63 -11.51 -6.59
CA ILE A 151 -1.77 -12.97 -6.64
C ILE A 151 -1.76 -13.58 -5.24
N ALA A 152 -0.86 -13.10 -4.37
CA ALA A 152 -0.77 -13.54 -2.98
C ALA A 152 -2.05 -13.23 -2.20
N ASN A 153 -2.56 -12.00 -2.30
CA ASN A 153 -3.79 -11.56 -1.65
C ASN A 153 -4.99 -12.42 -2.05
N HIS A 154 -5.13 -12.72 -3.34
CA HIS A 154 -6.18 -13.63 -3.83
C HIS A 154 -6.12 -15.02 -3.18
N LYS A 155 -4.93 -15.53 -2.81
CA LYS A 155 -4.79 -16.82 -2.13
C LYS A 155 -4.88 -16.75 -0.60
N MET A 156 -4.49 -15.63 -0.02
CA MET A 156 -4.61 -15.37 1.41
C MET A 156 -6.09 -15.22 1.82
N GLY A 157 -6.90 -14.63 0.94
CA GLY A 157 -8.29 -14.28 1.24
C GLY A 157 -8.39 -12.95 1.98
N GLU A 158 -9.62 -12.49 2.20
CA GLU A 158 -9.93 -11.16 2.80
C GLU A 158 -10.65 -11.28 4.15
N GLY A 159 -11.05 -12.50 4.54
CA GLY A 159 -11.91 -12.73 5.69
C GLY A 159 -11.20 -13.50 6.81
N ALA A 160 -11.87 -14.56 7.30
CA ALA A 160 -11.44 -15.34 8.45
C ALA A 160 -10.54 -16.54 8.08
N GLU A 161 -10.08 -16.65 6.83
CA GLU A 161 -9.30 -17.78 6.32
C GLU A 161 -8.01 -18.02 7.12
N SER A 162 -7.52 -16.99 7.82
CA SER A 162 -6.36 -17.07 8.71
C SER A 162 -5.10 -17.58 7.99
N LYS A 163 -4.91 -17.12 6.73
CA LYS A 163 -3.74 -17.40 5.90
C LYS A 163 -2.91 -16.12 5.73
N PRO A 164 -2.07 -15.74 6.71
CA PRO A 164 -1.41 -14.43 6.73
C PRO A 164 -0.19 -14.33 5.81
N PHE A 165 0.17 -15.40 5.09
CA PHE A 165 1.25 -15.36 4.11
C PHE A 165 1.01 -16.37 2.97
N ALA A 166 1.63 -16.09 1.83
CA ALA A 166 1.70 -16.99 0.69
C ALA A 166 3.15 -17.08 0.19
N ILE A 167 3.51 -18.21 -0.44
CA ILE A 167 4.82 -18.40 -1.06
C ILE A 167 4.62 -18.44 -2.57
N VAL A 168 5.18 -17.46 -3.27
CA VAL A 168 5.26 -17.50 -4.73
C VAL A 168 6.60 -18.10 -5.14
N ARG A 169 6.56 -19.14 -5.97
CA ARG A 169 7.75 -19.79 -6.54
C ARG A 169 7.74 -19.62 -8.05
N ASN A 170 8.92 -19.62 -8.66
CA ASN A 170 9.10 -19.52 -10.11
C ASN A 170 8.40 -18.30 -10.73
N SER A 171 8.41 -17.15 -10.02
CA SER A 171 7.78 -15.91 -10.49
C SER A 171 8.55 -15.23 -11.63
N GLY A 172 9.82 -15.56 -11.81
CA GLY A 172 10.73 -14.83 -12.70
C GLY A 172 11.18 -13.47 -12.15
N ALA A 173 10.80 -13.11 -10.92
CA ALA A 173 11.24 -11.88 -10.29
C ALA A 173 12.74 -11.94 -9.96
N THR A 174 13.42 -10.81 -10.12
CA THR A 174 14.86 -10.71 -9.83
C THR A 174 15.06 -10.47 -8.33
N LEU A 175 15.83 -11.35 -7.67
CA LEU A 175 16.27 -11.14 -6.29
C LEU A 175 17.43 -10.14 -6.26
N THR A 176 17.52 -9.37 -5.18
CA THR A 176 18.52 -8.30 -5.05
C THR A 176 18.93 -8.13 -3.59
N ASP A 177 20.20 -7.81 -3.33
CA ASP A 177 20.70 -7.52 -1.98
C ASP A 177 20.73 -6.02 -1.66
N ARG A 178 20.41 -5.16 -2.63
CA ARG A 178 20.38 -3.72 -2.41
C ARG A 178 19.25 -3.34 -1.45
N LYS A 179 19.45 -2.21 -0.75
CA LYS A 179 18.38 -1.57 0.01
C LYS A 179 17.33 -1.02 -0.97
N ILE A 180 16.06 -1.36 -0.74
CA ILE A 180 14.93 -0.80 -1.47
C ILE A 180 14.38 0.40 -0.70
N ASP A 181 14.12 1.50 -1.39
CA ASP A 181 13.47 2.68 -0.83
C ASP A 181 11.98 2.76 -1.21
N SER A 182 11.18 3.39 -0.35
CA SER A 182 9.78 3.75 -0.60
C SER A 182 9.58 4.46 -1.94
N SER A 183 10.49 5.35 -2.32
CA SER A 183 10.40 6.14 -3.56
C SER A 183 10.52 5.30 -4.84
N GLU A 184 10.86 4.02 -4.73
CA GLU A 184 10.95 3.11 -5.88
C GLU A 184 9.62 2.41 -6.20
N MET A 185 8.68 2.45 -5.26
CA MET A 185 7.33 1.89 -5.41
C MET A 185 6.24 2.96 -5.33
N ALA A 186 6.50 4.05 -4.62
CA ALA A 186 5.62 5.20 -4.52
C ALA A 186 6.12 6.35 -5.41
N ILE A 187 5.16 7.11 -5.94
CA ILE A 187 5.44 8.37 -6.62
C ILE A 187 4.89 9.51 -5.79
N ASP A 188 5.51 10.68 -5.91
CA ASP A 188 5.00 11.88 -5.28
C ASP A 188 3.54 12.15 -5.73
N PRO A 189 2.63 12.56 -4.83
CA PRO A 189 1.26 12.88 -5.19
C PRO A 189 1.12 13.87 -6.36
N ASP A 190 2.06 14.79 -6.53
CA ASP A 190 2.08 15.77 -7.61
C ASP A 190 2.53 15.16 -8.96
N GLN A 191 3.04 13.93 -8.97
CA GLN A 191 3.27 13.13 -10.17
C GLN A 191 2.15 12.11 -10.42
N CYS A 192 1.28 11.88 -9.44
CA CYS A 192 0.20 10.92 -9.55
C CYS A 192 -0.91 11.41 -10.50
N VAL A 193 -1.16 10.64 -11.56
CA VAL A 193 -2.18 10.97 -12.56
C VAL A 193 -3.58 11.10 -11.96
N TYR A 194 -3.92 10.29 -10.95
CA TYR A 194 -5.22 10.36 -10.28
C TYR A 194 -5.35 11.63 -9.44
N VAL A 195 -4.33 11.95 -8.64
CA VAL A 195 -4.35 13.15 -7.80
C VAL A 195 -4.43 14.40 -8.68
N ARG A 196 -3.52 14.55 -9.65
CA ARG A 196 -3.52 15.72 -10.55
C ARG A 196 -4.78 15.82 -11.40
N GLY A 197 -5.20 14.70 -12.00
CA GLY A 197 -6.32 14.67 -12.94
C GLY A 197 -7.66 14.97 -12.27
N LEU A 198 -7.83 14.57 -11.01
CA LEU A 198 -9.06 14.82 -10.25
C LEU A 198 -9.05 16.17 -9.53
N SER A 199 -7.88 16.75 -9.26
CA SER A 199 -7.78 18.05 -8.59
C SER A 199 -8.23 19.23 -9.46
N ASN A 200 -8.10 19.12 -10.79
CA ASN A 200 -8.48 20.17 -11.74
C ASN A 200 -9.39 19.59 -12.84
N PRO A 201 -10.68 19.30 -12.53
CA PRO A 201 -11.58 18.77 -13.54
C PRO A 201 -11.75 19.79 -14.69
N PRO A 202 -11.79 19.33 -15.95
CA PRO A 202 -12.07 20.24 -17.07
C PRO A 202 -13.40 20.95 -16.83
N LYS A 203 -13.47 22.24 -17.16
CA LYS A 203 -14.72 23.00 -17.12
C LYS A 203 -15.76 22.22 -17.92
N LYS A 204 -16.95 22.01 -17.33
CA LYS A 204 -18.06 21.29 -17.98
C LYS A 204 -18.20 21.77 -19.42
N GLN A 205 -18.10 20.85 -20.38
CA GLN A 205 -18.60 21.06 -21.74
C GLN A 205 -20.13 21.05 -21.71
#